data_AF-A0A364RI21-F1
#
_entry.id   AF-A0A364RI21-F1
#
_cell.length_a   1.000
_cell.length_b   1.000
_cell.length_c   1.000
_cell.angle_alpha   90.00
_cell.angle_beta   90.00
_cell.angle_gamma   90.00
#
_symmetry.space_group_name_H-M   'P 1'
#
loop_
_entity.id
_entity.type
_entity.pdbx_description
1 polymer ?
#
loop_
_entity_poly.entity_id
_entity_poly.type
_entity_poly.pdbx_seq_one_letter_code
_entity_poly.pdbx_strand_id
1 'polypeptide(L)'
;MKSLLYSSLVYVMLAWLSIGCTKNEPEPACITAEVVGPDPCESGWFILKVLEDDMPNRNAGGNFKGQLESGLVTTDNLPAAYQQEGKIVSLGLELNGEDGPVCVAIHTMYPAVKVKRICKNE
;
A
#
# COMPACT_ATOMS: atom_id res chain seq x y z
N MET A 1 -33.27 1.86 -43.77
CA MET A 1 -32.81 3.00 -42.93
C MET A 1 -32.96 2.77 -41.42
N LYS A 2 -33.80 1.84 -40.92
CA LYS A 2 -33.90 1.55 -39.48
C LYS A 2 -32.69 0.80 -38.90
N SER A 3 -32.08 -0.10 -39.67
CA SER A 3 -30.93 -0.91 -39.22
C SER A 3 -29.67 -0.09 -38.94
N LEU A 4 -29.43 1.01 -39.68
CA LEU A 4 -28.26 1.87 -39.48
C LEU A 4 -28.38 2.70 -38.18
N LEU A 5 -29.60 3.09 -37.82
CA LEU A 5 -29.89 3.79 -36.56
C LEU A 5 -29.63 2.91 -35.33
N TYR A 6 -29.99 1.62 -35.39
CA TYR A 6 -29.71 0.67 -34.31
C TYR A 6 -28.21 0.44 -34.13
N SER A 7 -27.45 0.32 -35.23
CA SER A 7 -25.99 0.16 -35.15
C SER A 7 -25.32 1.39 -34.52
N SER A 8 -25.74 2.62 -34.89
CA SER A 8 -25.19 3.83 -34.26
C SER A 8 -25.49 3.92 -32.76
N LEU A 9 -26.67 3.48 -32.32
CA LEU A 9 -27.06 3.52 -30.92
C LEU A 9 -26.21 2.58 -30.05
N VAL A 10 -25.93 1.38 -30.56
CA VAL A 10 -25.07 0.39 -29.88
C VAL A 10 -23.64 0.91 -29.76
N TYR A 11 -23.10 1.55 -30.80
CA TYR A 11 -21.76 2.14 -30.74
C TYR A 11 -21.67 3.30 -29.75
N VAL A 12 -22.71 4.13 -29.64
CA VAL A 12 -22.76 5.21 -28.63
C VAL A 12 -22.80 4.64 -27.20
N MET A 13 -23.59 3.59 -26.97
CA MET A 13 -23.63 2.91 -25.66
C MET A 13 -22.29 2.25 -25.31
N LEU A 14 -21.60 1.64 -26.27
CA LEU A 14 -20.25 1.09 -26.07
C LEU A 14 -19.22 2.18 -25.76
N ALA A 15 -19.30 3.34 -26.42
CA ALA A 15 -18.41 4.46 -26.14
C ALA A 15 -18.60 5.00 -24.71
N TRP A 16 -19.83 5.02 -24.20
CA TRP A 16 -20.14 5.49 -22.84
C TRP A 16 -19.61 4.55 -21.74
N LEU A 17 -19.55 3.25 -21.99
CA LEU A 17 -18.93 2.28 -21.07
C LEU A 17 -17.42 2.51 -20.88
N SER A 18 -16.74 3.12 -21.87
CA SER A 18 -15.30 3.38 -21.77
C SER A 18 -14.91 4.55 -20.86
N ILE A 19 -15.86 5.42 -20.52
CA ILE A 19 -15.61 6.64 -19.71
C ILE A 19 -15.78 6.36 -18.20
N GLY A 20 -16.36 5.21 -17.83
CA GLY A 20 -16.66 4.86 -16.44
C GLY A 20 -15.52 4.26 -15.62
N CYS A 21 -14.31 4.11 -16.17
CA CYS A 21 -13.15 3.55 -15.45
C CYS A 21 -12.17 4.64 -15.02
N THR A 22 -12.61 5.56 -14.17
CA THR A 22 -11.67 6.33 -13.35
C THR A 22 -11.19 5.41 -12.22
N LYS A 23 -10.02 4.80 -12.40
CA LYS A 23 -9.25 4.18 -11.30
C LYS A 23 -8.77 5.27 -10.36
N ASN A 24 -9.68 5.81 -9.55
CA ASN A 24 -9.31 6.49 -8.31
C ASN A 24 -9.29 5.42 -7.23
N GLU A 25 -8.21 4.63 -7.19
CA GLU A 25 -7.93 3.86 -5.97
C GLU A 25 -7.71 4.88 -4.84
N PRO A 26 -8.41 4.73 -3.70
CA PRO A 26 -8.21 5.64 -2.58
C PRO A 26 -6.75 5.58 -2.14
N GLU A 27 -6.10 6.73 -1.98
CA GLU A 27 -4.70 6.76 -1.55
C GLU A 27 -4.57 6.24 -0.11
N PRO A 28 -3.49 5.50 0.21
CA PRO A 28 -3.25 5.02 1.57
C PRO A 28 -3.13 6.19 2.53
N ALA A 29 -3.80 6.08 3.68
CA ALA A 29 -3.64 7.05 4.74
C ALA A 29 -2.19 7.06 5.26
N CYS A 30 -1.75 8.22 5.75
CA CYS A 30 -0.42 8.38 6.33
C CYS A 30 -0.40 7.74 7.73
N ILE A 31 0.56 6.86 7.95
CA ILE A 31 0.77 6.16 9.21
C ILE A 31 2.23 6.40 9.62
N THR A 32 2.44 6.68 10.90
CA THR A 32 3.78 6.84 11.44
C THR A 32 4.39 5.47 11.77
N ALA A 33 5.59 5.24 11.26
CA ALA A 33 6.36 4.04 11.51
C ALA A 33 7.80 4.37 11.89
N GLU A 34 8.38 3.56 12.76
CA GLU A 34 9.80 3.59 13.11
C GLU A 34 10.55 2.56 12.28
N VAL A 35 11.67 2.95 11.69
CA VAL A 35 12.55 2.04 10.95
C VAL A 35 13.38 1.26 11.96
N VAL A 36 13.07 -0.02 12.13
CA VAL A 36 13.79 -0.91 13.05
C VAL A 36 15.16 -1.27 12.49
N GLY A 37 15.29 -1.35 11.16
CA GLY A 37 16.55 -1.65 10.50
C GLY A 37 16.38 -2.60 9.32
N PRO A 38 17.49 -3.06 8.72
CA PRO A 38 17.45 -4.06 7.66
C PRO A 38 16.94 -5.40 8.21
N ASP A 39 16.20 -6.14 7.38
CA ASP A 39 15.80 -7.51 7.69
C ASP A 39 17.07 -8.40 7.70
N PRO A 40 17.36 -9.12 8.79
CA PRO A 40 18.54 -9.98 8.86
C PRO A 40 18.45 -11.23 7.96
N CYS A 41 17.28 -11.50 7.39
CA CYS A 41 16.96 -12.77 6.73
C CYS A 41 16.94 -12.62 5.21
N GLU A 42 16.59 -11.44 4.70
CA GLU A 42 16.66 -11.14 3.27
C GLU A 42 17.27 -9.75 3.02
N SER A 43 18.33 -9.71 2.22
CA SER A 43 19.01 -8.47 1.87
C SER A 43 18.11 -7.56 1.03
N GLY A 44 18.07 -6.27 1.37
CA GLY A 44 17.26 -5.27 0.66
C GLY A 44 15.89 -5.04 1.28
N TRP A 45 15.48 -5.88 2.23
CA TRP A 45 14.29 -5.68 3.04
C TRP A 45 14.61 -4.89 4.31
N PHE A 46 13.61 -4.14 4.78
CA PHE A 46 13.66 -3.34 5.99
C PHE A 46 12.45 -3.67 6.86
N ILE A 47 12.67 -3.73 8.16
CA ILE A 47 11.63 -3.89 9.17
C ILE A 47 11.17 -2.51 9.62
N LEU A 48 9.86 -2.29 9.58
CA LEU A 48 9.20 -1.09 10.08
C LEU A 48 8.30 -1.48 11.25
N LYS A 49 8.30 -0.66 12.29
CA LYS A 49 7.38 -0.77 13.42
C LYS A 49 6.32 0.31 13.33
N VAL A 50 5.07 -0.09 13.13
CA VAL A 50 3.92 0.83 13.05
C VAL A 50 3.58 1.34 14.45
N LEU A 51 3.48 2.65 14.62
CA LEU A 51 3.13 3.28 15.90
C LEU A 51 1.60 3.46 16.01
N GLU A 52 1.05 3.23 17.20
CA GLU A 52 -0.41 3.21 17.46
C GLU A 52 -1.08 4.59 17.36
N ASP A 53 -0.34 5.66 17.67
CA ASP A 53 -0.89 7.00 17.85
C ASP A 53 -1.50 7.62 16.57
N ASP A 54 -1.13 7.12 15.38
CA ASP A 54 -1.54 7.65 14.08
C ASP A 54 -2.40 6.67 13.27
N MET A 55 -3.11 5.75 13.90
CA MET A 55 -4.00 4.83 13.18
C MET A 55 -5.33 5.52 12.79
N PRO A 56 -5.56 5.88 11.51
CA PRO A 56 -6.83 6.46 11.09
C PRO A 56 -7.94 5.41 11.19
N ASN A 57 -9.13 5.86 11.58
CA ASN A 57 -10.33 5.08 11.84
C ASN A 57 -10.58 4.00 10.76
N ARG A 58 -10.90 2.77 11.21
CA ARG A 58 -10.89 1.44 10.52
C ARG A 58 -11.67 1.27 9.20
N ASN A 59 -12.13 2.34 8.53
CA ASN A 59 -13.13 2.28 7.47
C ASN A 59 -12.66 2.78 6.08
N ALA A 60 -11.36 2.75 5.77
CA ALA A 60 -10.88 3.01 4.41
C ALA A 60 -11.10 1.77 3.52
N GLY A 61 -12.23 1.71 2.81
CA GLY A 61 -12.55 0.64 1.89
C GLY A 61 -11.67 0.64 0.63
N GLY A 62 -10.97 -0.47 0.40
CA GLY A 62 -10.14 -0.79 -0.76
C GLY A 62 -9.35 -2.06 -0.45
N ASN A 63 -8.40 -2.48 -1.30
CA ASN A 63 -7.43 -3.54 -0.95
C ASN A 63 -6.56 -3.18 0.29
N PHE A 64 -6.77 -1.99 0.85
CA PHE A 64 -6.44 -1.57 2.22
C PHE A 64 -7.28 -2.34 3.24
N LYS A 65 -7.00 -3.63 3.39
CA LYS A 65 -7.81 -4.50 4.24
C LYS A 65 -7.49 -4.30 5.73
N GLY A 66 -7.84 -3.13 6.26
CA GLY A 66 -7.69 -2.78 7.67
C GLY A 66 -6.24 -2.52 8.05
N GLN A 67 -6.00 -1.35 8.67
CA GLN A 67 -4.89 -1.06 9.57
C GLN A 67 -3.92 -2.23 9.75
N LEU A 68 -2.68 -2.08 9.28
CA LEU A 68 -1.58 -2.81 9.91
C LEU A 68 -1.79 -2.68 11.42
N GLU A 69 -2.12 -3.79 12.09
CA GLU A 69 -2.17 -3.78 13.54
C GLU A 69 -0.81 -3.28 14.02
N SER A 70 -0.79 -2.52 15.11
CA SER A 70 0.47 -2.07 15.70
C SER A 70 1.42 -3.25 15.81
N GLY A 71 2.59 -3.11 15.18
CA GLY A 71 3.36 -4.30 14.88
C GLY A 71 4.49 -4.05 13.90
N LEU A 72 5.20 -5.14 13.63
CA LEU A 72 6.34 -5.18 12.72
C LEU A 72 5.88 -5.61 11.34
N VAL A 73 6.28 -4.84 10.34
CA VAL A 73 6.03 -5.10 8.92
C VAL A 73 7.35 -5.03 8.17
N THR A 74 7.43 -5.64 7.00
CA THR A 74 8.64 -5.61 6.16
C THR A 74 8.37 -4.90 4.85
N THR A 75 9.37 -4.23 4.32
CA THR A 75 9.29 -3.54 3.02
C THR A 75 10.61 -3.64 2.27
N ASP A 76 10.54 -3.78 0.96
CA ASP A 76 11.69 -3.86 0.05
C ASP A 76 11.98 -2.54 -0.68
N ASN A 77 11.09 -1.54 -0.53
CA ASN A 77 11.11 -0.31 -1.31
C ASN A 77 11.22 0.97 -0.47
N LEU A 78 11.80 0.86 0.73
CA LEU A 78 12.08 2.02 1.58
C LEU A 78 13.14 2.94 0.93
N PRO A 79 12.87 4.22 0.69
CA PRO A 79 13.84 5.10 0.03
C PRO A 79 15.09 5.31 0.89
N ALA A 80 16.26 5.40 0.25
CA ALA A 80 17.56 5.48 0.91
C ALA A 80 17.67 6.57 2.00
N ALA A 81 17.01 7.71 1.78
CA ALA A 81 16.97 8.80 2.76
C ALA A 81 16.31 8.43 4.10
N TYR A 82 15.56 7.33 4.16
CA TYR A 82 14.80 6.87 5.31
C TYR A 82 15.28 5.51 5.85
N GLN A 83 16.32 4.91 5.28
CA GLN A 83 16.85 3.60 5.71
C GLN A 83 17.67 3.65 7.02
N GLN A 84 17.61 4.76 7.75
CA GLN A 84 18.32 4.91 9.01
C GLN A 84 17.53 4.25 10.14
N GLU A 85 18.17 3.36 10.88
CA GLU A 85 17.62 2.73 12.08
C GLU A 85 17.20 3.77 13.14
N GLY A 86 16.07 3.51 13.80
CA GLY A 86 15.43 4.39 14.78
C GLY A 86 14.74 5.62 14.17
N LYS A 87 14.71 5.75 12.84
CA LYS A 87 14.09 6.91 12.20
C LYS A 87 12.58 6.76 12.19
N ILE A 88 11.89 7.76 12.74
CA ILE A 88 10.43 7.87 12.68
C ILE A 88 10.04 8.58 11.38
N VAL A 89 9.16 7.96 10.61
CA VAL A 89 8.72 8.43 9.30
C VAL A 89 7.22 8.25 9.13
N SER A 90 6.55 9.22 8.54
CA SER A 90 5.15 9.09 8.15
C SER A 90 5.07 8.56 6.71
N LEU A 91 4.41 7.42 6.52
CA LEU A 91 4.38 6.67 5.26
C LEU A 91 2.95 6.31 4.87
N GLY A 92 2.65 6.38 3.58
CA GLY A 92 1.49 5.72 3.00
C GLY A 92 1.85 4.29 2.63
N LEU A 93 1.36 3.33 3.41
CA LEU A 93 1.67 1.90 3.26
C LEU A 93 0.51 1.17 2.59
N GLU A 94 0.83 0.24 1.69
CA GLU A 94 -0.12 -0.69 1.10
C GLU A 94 0.37 -2.12 1.28
N LEU A 95 -0.53 -3.07 1.56
CA LEU A 95 -0.18 -4.48 1.60
C LEU A 95 0.36 -4.91 0.25
N ASN A 96 1.49 -5.62 0.23
CA ASN A 96 2.12 -6.04 -1.01
C ASN A 96 1.36 -7.18 -1.72
N GLY A 97 0.27 -7.70 -1.15
CA GLY A 97 -0.50 -8.84 -1.67
C GLY A 97 0.26 -10.17 -1.65
N GLU A 98 1.58 -10.09 -1.52
CA GLU A 98 2.53 -11.16 -1.28
C GLU A 98 2.95 -11.17 0.19
N ASP A 99 3.27 -12.37 0.61
CA ASP A 99 3.87 -12.70 1.89
C ASP A 99 5.31 -12.15 1.97
N GLY A 100 5.69 -11.56 3.12
CA GLY A 100 7.04 -11.04 3.31
C GLY A 100 8.11 -12.13 3.46
N PRO A 101 9.40 -11.75 3.48
CA PRO A 101 10.50 -12.69 3.62
C PRO A 101 10.29 -13.59 4.85
N VAL A 102 10.40 -14.91 4.63
CA VAL A 102 10.29 -15.88 5.72
C VAL A 102 11.63 -15.95 6.44
N CYS A 103 11.67 -15.46 7.67
CA CYS A 103 12.87 -15.58 8.46
C CYS A 103 12.95 -16.93 9.18
N VAL A 104 13.70 -17.88 8.59
CA VAL A 104 13.92 -19.22 9.17
C VAL A 104 14.61 -19.16 10.53
N ALA A 105 15.46 -18.16 10.77
CA ALA A 105 16.22 -18.02 12.01
C ALA A 105 15.34 -17.73 13.24
N ILE A 106 14.26 -16.98 13.07
CA ILE A 106 13.33 -16.60 14.16
C ILE A 106 11.95 -17.25 14.04
N HIS A 107 11.72 -18.05 12.99
CA HIS A 107 10.42 -18.66 12.66
C HIS A 107 9.27 -17.63 12.65
N THR A 108 9.58 -16.39 12.27
CA THR A 108 8.64 -15.27 12.24
C THR A 108 8.53 -14.77 10.81
N MET A 109 7.30 -14.41 10.47
CA MET A 109 6.94 -13.86 9.18
C MET A 109 6.19 -12.56 9.42
N TYR A 110 6.75 -11.46 8.92
CA TYR A 110 6.11 -10.15 9.00
C TYR A 110 5.32 -9.87 7.72
N PRO A 111 4.18 -9.17 7.80
CA PRO A 111 3.44 -8.74 6.62
C PRO A 111 4.32 -7.86 5.73
N ALA A 112 4.36 -8.16 4.43
CA ALA A 112 5.02 -7.30 3.47
C ALA A 112 4.14 -6.12 3.06
N VAL A 113 4.75 -4.94 3.05
CA VAL A 113 4.13 -3.70 2.61
C VAL A 113 4.99 -2.96 1.60
N LYS A 114 4.32 -2.22 0.73
CA LYS A 114 4.93 -1.26 -0.19
C LYS A 114 4.73 0.15 0.33
N VAL A 115 5.83 0.90 0.39
CA VAL A 115 5.79 2.34 0.57
C VAL A 115 5.31 2.97 -0.73
N LYS A 116 4.06 3.47 -0.73
CA LYS A 116 3.49 4.19 -1.88
C LYS A 116 3.89 5.65 -1.89
N ARG A 117 4.02 6.25 -0.71
CA ARG A 117 4.41 7.66 -0.56
C ARG A 117 5.06 7.93 0.78
N ILE A 118 5.88 8.97 0.81
CA ILE A 118 6.37 9.59 2.03
C ILE A 118 5.44 10.75 2.37
N CYS A 119 4.84 10.71 3.55
CA CYS A 119 4.02 11.80 4.06
C CYS A 119 4.94 12.82 4.74
N LYS A 120 4.79 14.09 4.37
CA LYS A 120 5.44 15.19 5.08
C LYS A 120 4.57 15.54 6.27
N ASN A 121 5.16 15.58 7.46
CA ASN A 121 4.54 16.25 8.59
C ASN A 121 4.47 17.74 8.23
N GLU A 122 3.28 18.25 7.92
CA GLU A 122 3.01 19.69 8.01
C GLU A 122 2.89 20.10 9.47
#